data_AF-A0A955R1H2-F1
#
_entry.id   AF-A0A955R1H2-F1
#
_cell.length_a   1.000
_cell.length_b   1.000
_cell.length_c   1.000
_cell.angle_alpha   90.00
_cell.angle_beta   90.00
_cell.angle_gamma   90.00
#
_symmetry.space_group_name_H-M   'P 1'
#
loop_
_entity.id
_entity.type
_entity.pdbx_description
1 polymer ?
#
loop_
_entity_poly.entity_id
_entity_poly.type
_entity_poly.pdbx_seq_one_letter_code
_entity_poly.pdbx_strand_id
1 'polypeptide(L)'
;MKTQEFFRQGLGFAMRLGVEFVVATGVGSLMGHFLDTWLETEPWFLALGVIFGGAAGALNVYRTAQRLVPPDEDDEDNADPNRKPGGSGTDDLKF
;
A
#
# COMPACT_ATOMS: atom_id res chain seq x y z
N MET A 1 -16.40 -6.31 -22.15
CA MET A 1 -15.17 -5.50 -22.09
C MET A 1 -14.88 -5.10 -20.64
N LYS A 2 -14.30 -5.99 -19.81
CA LYS A 2 -13.94 -5.71 -18.40
C LYS A 2 -12.41 -5.75 -18.15
N THR A 3 -11.66 -6.35 -19.06
CA THR A 3 -10.20 -6.53 -18.98
C THR A 3 -9.40 -5.21 -19.06
N GLN A 4 -9.95 -4.19 -19.73
CA GLN A 4 -9.26 -2.89 -19.90
C GLN A 4 -9.25 -2.04 -18.62
N GLU A 5 -10.30 -2.16 -17.79
CA GLU A 5 -10.42 -1.40 -16.55
C GLU A 5 -9.44 -1.91 -15.47
N PHE A 6 -9.29 -3.24 -15.38
CA PHE A 6 -8.36 -3.88 -14.43
C PHE A 6 -6.91 -3.46 -14.71
N PHE A 7 -6.53 -3.41 -15.98
CA PHE A 7 -5.20 -2.96 -16.39
C PHE A 7 -4.98 -1.47 -16.11
N ARG A 8 -5.97 -0.61 -16.41
CA ARG A 8 -5.88 0.83 -16.13
C ARG A 8 -5.73 1.14 -14.64
N GLN A 9 -6.49 0.46 -13.80
CA GLN A 9 -6.40 0.60 -12.34
C GLN A 9 -5.05 0.09 -11.80
N GLY A 10 -4.61 -1.10 -12.24
CA GLY A 10 -3.31 -1.66 -11.85
C GLY A 10 -2.13 -0.81 -12.31
N LEU A 11 -2.19 -0.26 -13.53
CA LEU A 11 -1.13 0.57 -14.09
C LEU A 11 -1.00 1.91 -13.35
N GLY A 12 -2.11 2.60 -13.08
CA GLY A 12 -2.08 3.86 -12.32
C GLY A 12 -1.52 3.68 -10.92
N PHE A 13 -1.88 2.57 -10.27
CA PHE A 13 -1.36 2.20 -8.96
C PHE A 13 0.15 1.91 -8.99
N ALA A 14 0.60 1.07 -9.91
CA ALA A 14 2.01 0.73 -10.08
C ALA A 14 2.88 1.97 -10.39
N MET A 15 2.39 2.86 -11.26
CA MET A 15 3.07 4.11 -11.59
C MET A 15 3.25 5.00 -10.35
N ARG A 16 2.23 5.11 -9.51
CA ARG A 16 2.32 5.87 -8.27
C ARG A 16 3.38 5.29 -7.33
N LEU A 17 3.37 3.97 -7.11
CA LEU A 17 4.38 3.30 -6.29
C LEU A 17 5.80 3.52 -6.83
N GLY A 18 5.97 3.41 -8.15
CA GLY A 18 7.25 3.66 -8.82
C GLY A 18 7.73 5.10 -8.64
N VAL A 19 6.85 6.09 -8.81
CA VAL A 19 7.19 7.50 -8.62
C VAL A 19 7.55 7.79 -7.16
N GLU A 20 6.78 7.30 -6.20
CA GLU A 20 7.09 7.47 -4.77
C GLU A 20 8.47 6.90 -4.41
N PHE A 21 8.80 5.73 -4.95
CA PHE A 21 10.11 5.10 -4.77
C PHE A 21 11.26 5.91 -5.39
N VAL A 22 11.09 6.35 -6.65
CA VAL A 22 12.11 7.13 -7.38
C VAL A 22 12.31 8.50 -6.74
N VAL A 23 11.24 9.17 -6.28
CA VAL A 23 11.34 10.46 -5.59
C VAL A 23 12.05 10.30 -4.26
N ALA A 24 11.69 9.30 -3.44
CA ALA A 24 12.35 9.06 -2.16
C ALA A 24 13.86 8.75 -2.34
N THR A 25 14.18 7.89 -3.30
CA THR A 25 15.58 7.56 -3.64
C THR A 25 16.32 8.78 -4.17
N GLY A 26 15.71 9.54 -5.09
CA GLY A 26 16.31 10.74 -5.68
C GLY A 26 16.60 11.82 -4.65
N VAL A 27 15.68 12.08 -3.72
CA VAL A 27 15.89 13.04 -2.63
C VAL A 27 17.01 12.57 -1.69
N GLY A 28 17.05 11.28 -1.34
CA GLY A 28 18.13 10.70 -0.53
C GLY A 28 19.50 10.81 -1.20
N SER A 29 19.58 10.50 -2.50
CA SER A 29 20.79 10.63 -3.30
C SER A 29 21.27 12.08 -3.43
N LEU A 30 20.36 13.01 -3.71
CA LEU A 30 20.68 14.44 -3.80
C LEU A 30 21.17 14.99 -2.46
N MET A 31 20.52 14.59 -1.36
CA MET A 31 20.94 14.98 -0.02
C MET A 31 22.30 14.39 0.34
N GLY A 32 22.53 13.11 0.03
CA GLY A 32 23.82 12.44 0.23
C GLY A 32 24.95 13.09 -0.57
N HIS A 33 24.70 13.42 -1.83
CA HIS A 33 25.66 14.16 -2.68
C HIS A 33 25.98 15.55 -2.12
N PHE A 34 24.96 16.28 -1.64
CA PHE A 34 25.17 17.60 -1.06
C PHE A 34 26.04 17.51 0.20
N LEU A 35 25.83 16.51 1.06
CA LEU A 35 26.66 16.25 2.23
C LEU A 35 28.10 15.90 1.84
N ASP A 36 28.29 15.01 0.85
CA ASP A 36 29.64 14.65 0.37
C ASP A 36 30.41 15.88 -0.14
N THR A 37 29.72 16.79 -0.84
CA THR A 37 30.33 18.01 -1.38
C THR A 37 30.66 19.02 -0.28
N TRP A 38 29.86 19.09 0.77
CA TRP A 38 30.08 20.02 1.88
C TRP A 38 31.19 19.56 2.83
N LEU A 39 31.37 18.25 2.98
CA LEU A 39 32.36 17.64 3.87
C LEU A 39 33.67 17.24 3.15
N GLU A 40 33.77 17.50 1.83
CA GLU A 40 34.87 17.02 0.97
C GLU A 40 35.15 15.51 1.14
N THR A 41 34.11 14.74 1.47
CA THR A 41 34.24 13.29 1.64
C THR A 41 34.11 12.57 0.30
N GLU A 42 34.84 11.47 0.18
CA GLU A 42 34.56 10.44 -0.84
C GLU A 42 33.08 9.99 -0.76
N PRO A 43 32.49 9.38 -1.82
CA PRO A 43 31.03 9.22 -2.02
C PRO A 43 30.33 8.23 -1.05
N TRP A 44 30.60 8.37 0.24
CA TRP A 44 30.10 7.57 1.34
C TRP A 44 28.72 8.05 1.78
N PHE A 45 28.48 9.36 1.89
CA PHE A 45 27.15 9.86 2.25
C PHE A 45 26.17 9.72 1.10
N LEU A 46 26.61 9.76 -0.15
CA LEU A 46 25.80 9.40 -1.31
C LEU A 46 25.39 7.92 -1.24
N ALA A 47 26.32 7.01 -0.95
CA ALA A 47 26.00 5.59 -0.79
C ALA A 47 24.96 5.36 0.32
N LEU A 48 25.17 5.97 1.50
CA LEU A 48 24.21 5.92 2.59
C LEU A 48 22.88 6.58 2.24
N GLY A 49 22.90 7.72 1.53
CA GLY A 49 21.73 8.46 1.09
C GLY A 49 20.87 7.68 0.11
N VAL A 50 21.49 6.93 -0.82
CA VAL A 50 20.79 6.01 -1.72
C VAL A 50 20.13 4.87 -0.94
N ILE A 51 20.85 4.26 0.01
CA ILE A 51 20.30 3.16 0.83
C ILE A 51 19.13 3.66 1.68
N PHE A 52 19.28 4.80 2.34
CA PHE A 52 18.22 5.40 3.15
C PHE A 52 17.01 5.82 2.30
N GLY A 53 17.25 6.47 1.15
CA GLY A 53 16.21 6.88 0.22
C GLY A 53 15.45 5.68 -0.37
N GLY A 54 16.18 4.63 -0.74
CA GLY A 54 15.61 3.36 -1.20
C GLY A 54 14.81 2.65 -0.11
N ALA A 55 15.33 2.58 1.12
CA ALA A 55 14.61 2.01 2.26
C ALA A 55 13.32 2.79 2.57
N ALA A 56 13.38 4.13 2.60
CA ALA A 56 12.22 4.98 2.81
C ALA A 56 11.18 4.80 1.69
N GLY A 57 11.62 4.74 0.43
CA GLY A 57 10.77 4.47 -0.72
C GLY A 57 10.09 3.10 -0.64
N ALA A 58 10.85 2.06 -0.33
CA ALA A 58 10.34 0.70 -0.18
C ALA A 58 9.31 0.60 0.96
N LEU A 59 9.57 1.26 2.10
CA LEU A 59 8.63 1.31 3.23
C LEU A 59 7.32 2.02 2.87
N ASN A 60 7.37 3.12 2.09
CA ASN A 60 6.18 3.80 1.61
C ASN A 60 5.35 2.94 0.66
N VAL A 61 6.02 2.25 -0.27
CA VAL A 61 5.37 1.31 -1.19
C VAL A 61 4.72 0.16 -0.42
N TYR A 62 5.45 -0.45 0.51
CA TYR A 62 4.97 -1.55 1.33
C TYR A 62 3.74 -1.15 2.15
N ARG A 63 3.78 0.00 2.83
CA ARG A 63 2.62 0.52 3.58
C ARG A 63 1.40 0.76 2.69
N THR A 64 1.63 1.25 1.47
CA THR A 64 0.55 1.49 0.51
C THR A 64 -0.02 0.18 -0.02
N ALA A 65 0.81 -0.83 -0.26
CA ALA A 65 0.39 -2.16 -0.65
C ALA A 65 -0.40 -2.88 0.48
N GLN A 66 0.05 -2.76 1.73
CA GLN A 66 -0.65 -3.34 2.88
C GLN A 66 -2.06 -2.76 3.07
N ARG A 67 -2.29 -1.49 2.77
CA ARG A 67 -3.64 -0.88 2.86
C ARG A 67 -4.63 -1.44 1.83
N LEU A 68 -4.13 -2.10 0.79
CA LEU A 68 -4.96 -2.73 -0.24
C LEU A 68 -5.27 -4.20 0.08
N VAL A 69 -4.52 -4.81 1.00
CA VAL A 69 -4.88 -6.11 1.58
C VAL A 69 -5.82 -5.78 2.74
N PRO A 70 -7.14 -6.01 2.60
CA PRO A 70 -8.02 -5.92 3.77
C PRO A 70 -7.43 -6.87 4.82
N PRO A 71 -7.25 -6.43 6.08
CA PRO A 71 -7.02 -7.41 7.14
C PRO A 71 -8.17 -8.42 7.03
N ASP A 72 -7.81 -9.69 6.95
CA ASP A 72 -8.81 -10.76 7.01
C ASP A 72 -9.68 -10.45 8.24
N GLU A 73 -11.00 -10.47 8.07
CA GLU A 73 -11.93 -10.30 9.18
C GLU A 73 -11.83 -11.54 10.07
N ASP A 74 -10.79 -11.64 10.90
CA ASP A 74 -10.63 -12.65 11.94
C ASP A 74 -10.73 -11.99 13.32
N ASP A 75 -11.85 -11.29 13.59
CA ASP A 75 -12.37 -10.98 14.93
C ASP A 75 -13.78 -10.35 14.81
N GLU A 76 -14.80 -11.16 14.53
CA GLU A 76 -16.14 -10.93 15.12
C GLU A 76 -16.77 -12.30 15.37
N ASP A 77 -16.36 -12.86 16.49
CA ASP A 77 -17.09 -13.75 17.38
C ASP A 77 -18.41 -13.10 17.81
N ASN A 78 -19.25 -12.68 16.85
CA ASN A 78 -20.62 -12.31 17.11
C ASN A 78 -21.48 -13.56 16.91
N ALA A 79 -21.38 -14.46 17.89
CA ALA A 79 -22.52 -15.27 18.27
C ALA A 79 -23.63 -14.30 18.66
N ASP A 80 -24.38 -13.79 17.68
CA ASP A 80 -25.60 -13.02 17.88
C ASP A 80 -26.61 -13.94 18.58
N PRO A 81 -26.84 -13.80 19.91
CA PRO A 81 -27.80 -14.64 20.62
C PRO A 81 -29.25 -14.24 20.27
N ASN A 82 -29.43 -13.21 19.43
CA ASN A 82 -30.70 -12.60 19.09
C ASN A 82 -31.05 -12.71 17.61
N ARG A 83 -30.39 -13.63 16.87
CA ARG A 83 -30.84 -14.05 15.54
C ARG A 83 -32.19 -14.75 15.69
N LYS A 84 -33.27 -14.02 15.44
CA LYS A 84 -34.61 -14.61 15.34
C LYS A 84 -34.58 -15.72 14.28
N PRO A 85 -35.13 -16.91 14.56
CA PRO A 85 -35.28 -17.91 13.53
C PRO A 85 -36.11 -17.30 12.40
N GLY A 86 -35.54 -17.33 11.19
CA GLY A 86 -36.24 -16.90 9.99
C GLY A 86 -37.58 -17.63 9.93
N GLY A 87 -38.66 -16.86 9.86
CA GLY A 87 -40.01 -17.37 9.70
C GLY A 87 -40.07 -18.27 8.48
N SER A 88 -40.21 -19.56 8.75
CA SER A 88 -40.47 -20.60 7.77
C SER A 88 -41.93 -20.49 7.30
N GLY A 89 -42.13 -20.31 6.00
CA GLY A 89 -43.21 -20.91 5.22
C GLY A 89 -44.65 -20.68 5.67
N THR A 90 -45.10 -19.43 5.84
CA THR A 90 -46.55 -19.15 6.05
C THR A 90 -47.15 -18.04 5.20
N ASP A 91 -46.37 -17.33 4.38
CA ASP A 91 -46.90 -16.24 3.54
C ASP A 91 -47.56 -16.72 2.23
N ASP A 92 -47.35 -17.98 1.84
CA ASP A 92 -47.99 -18.60 0.67
C ASP A 92 -49.38 -19.19 0.96
N LEU A 93 -49.88 -19.04 2.19
CA LEU A 93 -51.20 -19.55 2.64
C LEU A 93 -52.29 -18.46 2.77
N LYS A 94 -52.13 -17.32 2.10
CA LYS A 94 -53.24 -16.38 1.92
C LYS A 94 -53.90 -16.60 0.56
N PHE A 95 -55.07 -17.21 0.66
CA PHE A 95 -56.12 -17.40 -0.35
C PHE A 95 -56.44 -16.12 -1.13
#